data_AF-A0ABD0N8E8-F1
#
_entry.id   AF-A0ABD0N8E8-F1
#
_cell.length_a   1.000
_cell.length_b   1.000
_cell.length_c   1.000
_cell.angle_alpha   90.00
_cell.angle_beta   90.00
_cell.angle_gamma   90.00
#
_symmetry.space_group_name_H-M   'P 1'
#
loop_
_entity.id
_entity.type
_entity.pdbx_description
1 polymer ?
#
loop_
_entity_poly.entity_id
_entity_poly.type
_entity_poly.pdbx_seq_one_letter_code
_entity_poly.pdbx_strand_id
1 'polypeptide(L)' 'MQIHSKSHTEAKPHKCPHCSKSFANASYLAQHLRIHLGIKPYHCSYCENSFRQLSHLQQHT' A
#
# COMPACT_ATOMS: atom_id res chain seq x y z
N MET A 1 28.32 11.33 0.49
CA MET A 1 26.87 11.56 0.67
C MET A 1 26.21 11.55 -0.70
N GLN A 2 26.03 10.38 -1.32
CA GLN A 2 25.31 10.28 -2.59
C GLN A 2 23.92 9.72 -2.29
N ILE A 3 23.12 10.54 -1.63
CA ILE A 3 21.72 10.23 -1.37
C ILE A 3 20.93 11.24 -2.18
N HIS A 4 20.05 10.70 -3.01
CA HIS A 4 18.98 11.40 -3.74
C HIS A 4 19.30 11.99 -5.13
N SER A 5 19.97 11.24 -6.01
CA SER A 5 19.98 11.56 -7.45
C SER A 5 19.94 10.34 -8.38
N LYS A 6 19.21 9.30 -7.97
CA LYS A 6 18.69 8.21 -8.81
C LYS A 6 17.27 8.01 -8.27
N SER A 7 16.18 8.41 -8.92
CA SER A 7 15.70 7.82 -10.16
C SER A 7 14.50 8.64 -10.66
N HIS A 8 14.70 9.65 -11.50
CA HIS A 8 13.61 10.27 -12.28
C HIS A 8 13.17 9.41 -13.49
N THR A 9 13.42 8.10 -13.40
CA THR A 9 13.12 7.09 -14.44
C THR A 9 12.61 5.79 -13.80
N GLU A 10 11.89 5.86 -12.68
CA GLU A 10 11.13 4.70 -12.21
C GLU A 10 9.90 4.52 -13.10
N ALA A 11 10.07 3.87 -14.24
CA ALA A 11 8.99 3.21 -14.94
C ALA A 11 8.45 2.11 -14.02
N LYS A 12 7.66 2.50 -13.01
CA LYS A 12 7.00 1.59 -12.08
C LYS A 12 6.12 0.65 -12.91
N PRO A 13 6.52 -0.62 -13.07
CA PRO A 13 5.90 -1.48 -14.06
C PRO A 13 4.47 -1.87 -13.65
N HIS A 14 4.17 -1.80 -12.36
CA HIS A 14 2.89 -2.19 -11.80
C HIS A 14 1.94 -0.98 -11.68
N LYS A 15 1.20 -0.72 -12.76
CA LYS A 15 0.18 0.34 -12.80
C LYS A 15 -1.12 -0.13 -12.16
N CYS A 16 -1.78 0.76 -11.43
CA CYS A 16 -3.13 0.52 -10.94
C CYS A 16 -4.14 0.65 -12.09
N PRO A 17 -5.09 -0.28 -12.27
CA PRO A 17 -6.15 -0.17 -13.27
C PRO A 17 -7.23 0.85 -12.89
N HIS A 18 -7.35 1.21 -11.61
CA HIS A 18 -8.40 2.10 -11.11
C HIS A 18 -7.94 3.55 -10.89
N CYS A 19 -6.63 3.82 -10.98
CA CYS A 19 -6.08 5.17 -10.87
C CYS A 19 -4.71 5.30 -11.52
N SER A 20 -4.21 6.52 -11.73
CA SER A 20 -2.92 6.77 -12.37
C SER A 20 -1.69 6.45 -11.50
N LYS A 21 -1.86 5.75 -10.37
CA LYS A 21 -0.74 5.37 -9.51
C LYS A 21 -0.02 4.15 -10.06
N SER A 22 1.29 4.16 -9.94
CA SER A 22 2.16 3.05 -10.32
C SER A 22 3.04 2.67 -9.14
N PHE A 23 3.40 1.39 -9.04
CA PHE A 23 4.16 0.82 -7.92
C PHE A 23 5.40 0.08 -8.41
N ALA A 24 6.45 0.09 -7.58
CA ALA A 24 7.73 -0.54 -7.89
C ALA A 24 7.64 -2.08 -7.91
N ASN A 25 6.69 -2.67 -7.17
CA ASN A 25 6.48 -4.11 -7.14
C ASN A 25 4.99 -4.47 -7.08
N ALA A 26 4.68 -5.73 -7.43
CA ALA A 26 3.32 -6.27 -7.44
C ALA A 26 2.69 -6.31 -6.04
N SER A 27 3.48 -6.56 -4.99
CA SER A 27 2.99 -6.63 -3.61
C SER A 27 2.40 -5.29 -3.13
N TYR A 28 3.07 -4.18 -3.44
CA TYR A 28 2.57 -2.83 -3.16
C TYR A 28 1.35 -2.49 -4.01
N LEU A 29 1.30 -2.90 -5.28
CA LEU A 29 0.10 -2.76 -6.09
C LEU A 29 -1.07 -3.55 -5.49
N ALA A 30 -0.86 -4.82 -5.13
CA ALA A 30 -1.89 -5.66 -4.52
C ALA A 30 -2.40 -5.08 -3.19
N GLN A 31 -1.50 -4.57 -2.34
CA GLN A 31 -1.89 -3.87 -1.12
C GLN A 31 -2.68 -2.60 -1.43
N HIS A 32 -2.28 -1.84 -2.44
CA HIS A 32 -2.98 -0.64 -2.88
C HIS A 32 -4.39 -0.94 -3.40
N LEU A 33 -4.59 -2.04 -4.14
CA LEU A 33 -5.90 -2.42 -4.67
C LEU A 33 -6.94 -2.66 -3.58
N ARG A 34 -6.52 -3.02 -2.36
CA ARG A 34 -7.41 -3.12 -1.18
C ARG A 34 -8.13 -1.79 -0.87
N ILE A 35 -7.56 -0.66 -1.29
CA ILE A 35 -8.19 0.66 -1.14
C ILE A 35 -9.42 0.77 -2.04
N HIS A 36 -9.28 0.37 -3.30
CA HIS A 36 -10.35 0.41 -4.29
C HIS A 36 -11.45 -0.61 -3.98
N LEU A 37 -11.07 -1.79 -3.51
CA LEU A 37 -12.01 -2.85 -3.13
C LEU A 37 -12.62 -2.66 -1.73
N GLY A 38 -12.18 -1.65 -0.97
CA GLY A 38 -12.63 -1.45 0.41
C GLY A 38 -12.19 -2.54 1.40
N ILE A 39 -11.36 -3.50 0.98
CA ILE A 39 -10.94 -4.64 1.78
C ILE A 39 -10.02 -4.18 2.92
N LYS A 40 -10.37 -4.57 4.15
CA LYS A 40 -9.60 -4.31 5.37
C LYS A 40 -9.39 -5.64 6.09
N PRO A 41 -8.35 -6.40 5.75
CA PRO A 41 -8.21 -7.79 6.24
C PRO A 41 -7.73 -7.88 7.70
N TYR A 42 -7.29 -6.76 8.28
CA TYR A 42 -6.75 -6.74 9.64
C TYR A 42 -7.78 -6.10 10.57
N HIS A 43 -8.36 -6.89 11.46
CA HIS A 43 -9.38 -6.45 12.41
C HIS A 43 -8.75 -6.31 13.79
N CYS A 44 -9.11 -5.26 14.52
CA CYS A 44 -8.77 -5.14 15.93
C CYS A 44 -9.67 -6.07 16.74
N SER A 45 -9.10 -6.81 17.69
CA SER A 45 -9.87 -7.69 18.58
C SER A 45 -10.59 -6.93 19.70
N TYR A 46 -10.16 -5.70 19.98
CA TYR A 46 -10.66 -4.88 21.10
C TYR A 46 -11.69 -3.82 20.67
N CYS A 47 -11.80 -3.53 19.37
CA CYS A 47 -12.78 -2.60 18.83
C CYS A 47 -13.16 -2.96 17.39
N GLU A 48 -14.20 -2.35 16.85
CA GLU A 48 -14.72 -2.64 15.50
C GLU A 48 -13.85 -2.04 14.37
N ASN A 49 -12.68 -1.49 14.69
CA ASN A 49 -11.79 -0.90 13.69
C ASN A 49 -11.10 -1.98 12.85
N SER A 50 -11.06 -1.71 11.54
CA SER A 50 -10.42 -2.58 10.55
C SER A 50 -9.45 -1.78 9.69
N PHE A 51 -8.29 -2.38 9.41
CA PHE A 51 -7.15 -1.76 8.76
C PHE A 51 -6.76 -2.49 7.47
N ARG A 52 -6.19 -1.73 6.52
CA ARG A 52 -5.72 -2.26 5.23
C ARG A 52 -4.30 -2.87 5.30
N GLN A 53 -3.55 -2.49 6.34
CA GLN A 53 -2.15 -2.88 6.57
C GLN A 53 -1.96 -3.35 8.01
N LEU A 54 -1.10 -4.35 8.20
CA LEU A 54 -0.79 -4.91 9.50
C LEU A 54 -0.07 -3.90 10.41
N SER A 55 0.87 -3.14 9.86
CA SER A 55 1.59 -2.10 10.60
C SER A 55 0.65 -1.09 11.26
N HIS A 56 -0.43 -0.71 10.57
CA HIS A 56 -1.43 0.19 11.13
C HIS A 56 -2.25 -0.46 12.25
N LEU A 57 -2.56 -1.77 12.14
CA LEU A 57 -3.19 -2.49 13.25
C LEU A 57 -2.23 -2.57 14.45
N GLN A 58 -0.96 -2.89 14.22
CA GLN A 58 0.05 -2.99 15.29
C GLN A 58 0.32 -1.67 16.00
N GLN A 59 0.24 -0.54 15.31
CA GLN A 59 0.32 0.79 15.92
C GLN A 59 -0.95 1.19 16.67
N HIS A 60 -2.07 0.54 16.36
CA HIS A 60 -3.36 0.81 16.96
C HIS A 60 -3.62 -0.01 18.22
N THR A 61 -3.14 -1.27 18.26
CA THR A 61 -3.19 -2.18 19.41
C THR A 61 -2.14 -1.86 20.44
#